data_AF-A0A848QC48-F1
#
_entry.id   AF-A0A848QC48-F1
#
_cell.length_a   1.000
_cell.length_b   1.000
_cell.length_c   1.000
_cell.angle_alpha   90.00
_cell.angle_beta   90.00
_cell.angle_gamma   90.00
#
_symmetry.space_group_name_H-M   'P 1'
#
loop_
_entity.id
_entity.type
_entity.pdbx_description
1 polymer ?
#
loop_
_entity_poly.entity_id
_entity_poly.type
_entity_poly.pdbx_seq_one_letter_code
_entity_poly.pdbx_strand_id
1 'polypeptide(L)'
;ARDITGLVEVTTELTRKKEELERFFTVSLDLLCIADINGFFYMLNVAWEKTLGYSIEYLKSKPLMYFVHPDDIEYTTNEMKKILTTRNITNKFVNRYRCFDGTYRYLEWRSFPFK
;
A
#
# COMPACT_ATOMS: atom_id res chain seq x y z
N ALA A 1 -25.93 -30.11 -25.06
CA ALA A 1 -25.57 -28.92 -24.27
C ALA A 1 -24.17 -29.14 -23.70
N ARG A 2 -23.26 -28.16 -23.80
CA ARG A 2 -21.96 -28.28 -23.13
C ARG A 2 -22.19 -28.06 -21.63
N ASP A 3 -21.74 -29.01 -20.81
CA ASP A 3 -21.78 -28.90 -19.36
C ASP A 3 -20.81 -27.80 -18.92
N ILE A 4 -21.37 -26.67 -18.47
CA ILE A 4 -20.64 -25.49 -18.00
C ILE A 4 -20.65 -25.39 -16.47
N THR A 5 -21.24 -26.36 -15.77
CA THR A 5 -21.47 -26.33 -14.33
C THR A 5 -20.16 -26.15 -13.55
N GLY A 6 -19.12 -26.90 -13.91
CA GLY A 6 -17.80 -26.77 -13.28
C GLY A 6 -17.10 -25.42 -13.53
N LEU A 7 -17.36 -24.75 -14.67
CA LEU A 7 -16.81 -23.42 -14.94
C LEU A 7 -17.53 -22.33 -14.12
N VAL A 8 -18.85 -22.48 -13.96
CA VAL A 8 -19.67 -21.57 -13.13
C VAL A 8 -19.29 -21.70 -11.65
N GLU A 9 -19.04 -22.91 -11.16
CA GLU A 9 -18.60 -23.13 -9.77
C GLU A 9 -17.22 -22.52 -9.49
N VAL A 10 -16.23 -22.76 -10.36
CA VAL A 10 -14.86 -22.20 -10.22
C VAL A 10 -14.87 -20.67 -10.26
N THR A 11 -15.63 -20.07 -11.17
CA THR A 11 -15.72 -18.60 -11.28
C THR A 11 -16.42 -17.98 -10.08
N THR A 12 -17.45 -18.64 -9.54
CA THR A 12 -18.16 -18.21 -8.33
C THR A 12 -17.24 -18.26 -7.11
N GLU A 13 -16.49 -19.35 -6.93
CA GLU A 13 -15.58 -19.49 -5.80
C GLU A 13 -14.44 -18.46 -5.85
N LEU A 14 -13.87 -18.23 -7.04
CA LEU A 14 -12.83 -17.21 -7.24
C LEU A 14 -13.35 -15.81 -6.90
N THR A 15 -14.58 -15.48 -7.32
CA THR A 15 -15.21 -14.18 -7.05
C THR A 15 -15.39 -13.99 -5.54
N ARG A 16 -15.94 -15.00 -4.85
CA ARG A 16 -16.12 -14.95 -3.39
C ARG A 16 -14.79 -14.75 -2.65
N LYS A 17 -13.74 -15.46 -3.05
CA LYS A 17 -12.41 -15.32 -2.44
C LYS A 17 -11.81 -13.93 -2.64
N LYS A 18 -12.03 -13.35 -3.82
CA LYS A 18 -11.61 -11.98 -4.13
C LYS A 18 -12.36 -10.96 -3.26
N GLU A 19 -13.68 -11.09 -3.14
CA GLU A 19 -14.51 -10.23 -2.30
C GLU A 19 -14.13 -10.31 -0.81
N GLU A 20 -13.86 -11.52 -0.29
CA GLU A 20 -13.36 -11.71 1.07
C GLU A 20 -12.04 -10.95 1.28
N LEU A 21 -11.09 -11.07 0.35
CA LEU A 21 -9.80 -10.40 0.43
C LEU A 21 -9.92 -8.88 0.34
N GLU A 22 -10.74 -8.37 -0.60
CA GLU A 22 -11.03 -6.94 -0.73
C GLU A 22 -11.68 -6.38 0.53
N ARG A 23 -12.58 -7.14 1.15
CA ARG A 23 -13.21 -6.75 2.41
C ARG A 23 -12.17 -6.68 3.53
N PHE A 24 -11.32 -7.70 3.70
CA PHE A 24 -10.26 -7.68 4.71
C PHE A 24 -9.30 -6.49 4.54
N PHE A 25 -8.89 -6.23 3.29
CA PHE A 25 -8.04 -5.09 2.96
C PHE A 25 -8.71 -3.75 3.32
N THR A 26 -10.00 -3.62 3.02
CA THR A 26 -10.79 -2.40 3.25
C THR A 26 -11.09 -2.14 4.73
N VAL A 27 -11.39 -3.18 5.51
CA VAL A 27 -11.77 -3.01 6.94
C VAL A 27 -10.57 -2.91 7.88
N SER A 28 -9.36 -3.22 7.40
CA SER A 28 -8.14 -3.08 8.20
C SER A 28 -7.97 -1.65 8.71
N LEU A 29 -7.69 -1.52 10.02
CA LEU A 29 -7.36 -0.24 10.64
C LEU A 29 -5.92 0.19 10.35
N ASP A 30 -5.03 -0.77 10.10
CA ASP A 30 -3.65 -0.51 9.71
C ASP A 30 -3.60 0.05 8.29
N LEU A 31 -2.62 0.91 8.04
CA LEU A 31 -2.29 1.41 6.70
C LEU A 31 -1.70 0.28 5.87
N LEU A 32 -2.47 -0.23 4.92
CA LEU A 32 -2.02 -1.27 3.99
C LEU A 32 -1.77 -0.66 2.62
N CYS A 33 -0.60 -0.94 2.05
CA CYS A 33 -0.29 -0.50 0.70
C CYS A 33 0.59 -1.49 -0.06
N ILE A 34 0.52 -1.40 -1.39
CA ILE A 34 1.51 -1.93 -2.31
C ILE A 34 2.09 -0.72 -3.05
N ALA A 35 3.41 -0.60 -3.07
CA ALA A 35 4.12 0.39 -3.87
C ALA A 35 4.94 -0.32 -4.95
N ASP A 36 5.06 0.32 -6.11
CA ASP A 36 5.89 -0.18 -7.19
C ASP A 36 7.37 0.23 -7.01
N ILE A 37 8.24 -0.33 -7.84
CA ILE A 37 9.68 -0.04 -7.81
C ILE A 37 10.02 1.40 -8.25
N ASN A 38 9.08 2.11 -8.87
CA ASN A 38 9.23 3.50 -9.27
C ASN A 38 8.87 4.46 -8.13
N GLY A 39 8.45 3.92 -6.97
CA GLY A 39 8.11 4.70 -5.79
C GLY A 39 6.72 5.31 -5.84
N PHE A 40 5.79 4.71 -6.59
CA PHE A 40 4.38 5.10 -6.59
C PHE A 40 3.52 4.10 -5.83
N PHE A 41 2.45 4.57 -5.20
CA PHE A 41 1.46 3.69 -4.62
C PHE A 41 0.65 3.00 -5.73
N TYR A 42 0.66 1.67 -5.73
CA TYR A 42 -0.15 0.84 -6.61
C TYR A 42 -1.52 0.54 -5.99
N MET A 43 -1.54 0.18 -4.71
CA MET A 43 -2.76 -0.18 -3.97
C MET A 43 -2.71 0.39 -2.56
N LEU A 44 -3.84 0.89 -2.05
CA LEU A 44 -3.98 1.54 -0.75
C LEU A 44 -5.35 1.18 -0.19
N ASN A 45 -5.45 0.89 1.11
CA ASN A 45 -6.74 0.77 1.77
C ASN A 45 -7.28 2.13 2.25
N VAL A 46 -8.55 2.18 2.63
CA VAL A 46 -9.24 3.42 3.06
C VAL A 46 -8.63 4.05 4.32
N ALA A 47 -7.85 3.31 5.11
CA ALA A 47 -7.16 3.85 6.28
C ALA A 47 -6.19 4.98 5.89
N TRP A 48 -5.63 4.97 4.67
CA TRP A 48 -4.77 6.05 4.17
C TRP A 48 -5.49 7.38 4.04
N GLU A 49 -6.69 7.39 3.46
CA GLU A 49 -7.48 8.62 3.33
C GLU A 49 -7.86 9.17 4.70
N LYS A 50 -8.30 8.28 5.61
CA LYS A 50 -8.67 8.66 6.98
C LYS A 50 -7.48 9.24 7.76
N THR A 51 -6.28 8.72 7.51
CA THR A 51 -5.07 9.11 8.26
C THR A 51 -4.44 10.37 7.71
N LEU A 52 -4.25 10.47 6.39
CA LEU A 52 -3.54 11.60 5.77
C LEU A 52 -4.47 12.67 5.20
N GLY A 53 -5.77 12.39 5.00
CA GLY A 53 -6.74 13.35 4.48
C GLY A 53 -6.72 13.55 2.95
N TYR A 54 -5.87 12.84 2.22
CA TYR A 54 -5.87 12.81 0.76
C TYR A 54 -6.77 11.69 0.24
N SER A 55 -7.38 11.86 -0.94
CA SER A 55 -8.03 10.72 -1.60
C SER A 55 -7.00 9.69 -2.07
N ILE A 56 -7.41 8.42 -2.22
CA ILE A 56 -6.57 7.35 -2.74
C ILE A 56 -6.06 7.69 -4.14
N GLU A 57 -6.90 8.24 -5.01
CA GLU A 57 -6.50 8.63 -6.36
C GLU A 57 -5.40 9.68 -6.33
N TYR A 58 -5.50 10.66 -5.42
CA TYR A 58 -4.47 11.68 -5.28
C TYR A 58 -3.16 11.09 -4.75
N LEU A 59 -3.22 10.22 -3.74
CA LEU A 59 -2.05 9.51 -3.20
C LEU A 59 -1.34 8.70 -4.29
N LYS A 60 -2.09 8.00 -5.14
CA LYS A 60 -1.54 7.22 -6.27
C LYS A 60 -1.00 8.10 -7.40
N SER A 61 -1.46 9.34 -7.53
CA SER A 61 -1.04 10.26 -8.60
C SER A 61 0.34 10.88 -8.38
N LYS A 62 0.91 10.76 -7.18
CA LYS A 62 2.20 11.35 -6.81
C LYS A 62 3.19 10.27 -6.36
N PRO A 63 4.50 10.48 -6.56
CA PRO A 63 5.51 9.64 -5.94
C PRO A 63 5.34 9.66 -4.42
N LEU A 64 5.54 8.54 -3.72
CA LEU A 64 5.41 8.48 -2.25
C LEU A 64 6.30 9.50 -1.55
N MET A 65 7.48 9.79 -2.11
CA MET A 65 8.43 10.80 -1.61
C MET A 65 7.85 12.22 -1.57
N TYR A 66 6.81 12.51 -2.36
CA TYR A 66 6.12 13.81 -2.33
C TYR A 66 5.45 14.08 -0.97
N PHE A 67 5.05 13.02 -0.27
CA PHE A 67 4.39 13.09 1.02
C PHE A 67 5.36 12.98 2.19
N VAL A 68 6.60 12.54 1.97
CA VAL A 68 7.61 12.39 3.02
C VAL A 68 8.08 13.77 3.51
N HIS A 69 8.30 13.91 4.81
CA HIS A 69 8.89 15.12 5.39
C HIS A 69 10.28 15.39 4.77
N PRO A 70 10.63 16.66 4.43
CA PRO A 70 11.89 16.99 3.77
C PRO A 70 13.13 16.36 4.43
N ASP A 71 13.26 16.49 5.76
CA ASP A 71 14.38 15.91 6.51
C ASP A 71 14.47 14.37 6.46
N ASP A 72 13.36 13.70 6.14
CA ASP A 72 13.29 12.24 6.11
C ASP A 72 13.51 11.68 4.69
N ILE A 73 13.66 12.52 3.66
CA ILE A 73 13.77 12.08 2.25
C ILE A 73 14.99 11.20 2.03
N GLU A 74 16.17 11.61 2.49
CA GLU A 74 17.41 10.85 2.29
C GLU A 74 17.34 9.51 3.03
N TYR A 75 16.90 9.55 4.29
CA TYR A 75 16.72 8.37 5.12
C TYR A 75 15.73 7.37 4.49
N THR A 76 14.59 7.86 3.99
CA THR A 76 13.58 7.04 3.31
C THR A 76 14.11 6.45 2.00
N THR A 77 14.86 7.23 1.23
CA THR A 77 15.44 6.79 -0.05
C THR A 77 16.41 5.64 0.16
N ASN A 78 17.25 5.73 1.19
CA ASN A 78 18.23 4.70 1.51
C ASN A 78 17.56 3.40 1.97
N GLU A 79 16.50 3.48 2.79
CA GLU A 79 15.75 2.28 3.20
C GLU A 79 15.00 1.63 2.04
N MET A 80 14.40 2.41 1.12
CA MET A 80 13.80 1.84 -0.10
C MET A 80 14.84 1.11 -0.97
N LYS A 81 16.01 1.71 -1.20
CA LYS A 81 17.10 1.06 -1.95
C LYS A 81 17.55 -0.23 -1.29
N LYS A 82 17.63 -0.26 0.04
CA LYS A 82 18.00 -1.46 0.80
C LYS A 82 16.97 -2.58 0.64
N ILE A 83 15.67 -2.29 0.71
CA ILE A 83 14.61 -3.29 0.48
C ILE A 83 14.74 -3.90 -0.92
N LEU A 84 14.92 -3.06 -1.95
CA LEU A 84 15.00 -3.51 -3.35
C LEU A 84 16.26 -4.33 -3.66
N THR A 85 17.40 -3.95 -3.08
CA THR A 85 18.69 -4.61 -3.34
C THR A 85 18.90 -5.88 -2.52
N THR A 86 18.57 -5.85 -1.24
CA THR A 86 18.83 -6.96 -0.32
C THR A 86 17.69 -7.97 -0.25
N ARG A 87 16.51 -7.61 -0.79
CA ARG A 87 15.25 -8.35 -0.61
C ARG A 87 14.85 -8.58 0.85
N ASN A 88 15.42 -7.82 1.78
CA ASN A 88 15.14 -7.96 3.20
C ASN A 88 13.84 -7.29 3.60
N ILE A 89 13.24 -7.84 4.66
CA ILE A 89 12.09 -7.25 5.31
C ILE A 89 12.57 -6.04 6.13
N THR A 90 11.96 -4.89 5.89
CA THR A 90 12.11 -3.73 6.78
C THR A 90 11.05 -3.85 7.87
N ASN A 91 11.46 -3.96 9.14
CA ASN A 91 10.54 -4.26 10.26
C ASN A 91 10.31 -3.10 11.24
N LYS A 92 11.06 -2.00 11.13
CA LYS A 92 11.06 -0.88 12.10
C LYS A 92 11.43 0.47 11.48
N PHE A 93 11.21 0.64 10.19
CA PHE A 93 11.49 1.94 9.56
C PHE A 93 10.37 2.91 9.91
N VAL A 94 10.72 4.10 10.40
CA VAL A 94 9.75 5.12 10.79
C VAL A 94 10.10 6.41 10.07
N ASN A 95 9.12 7.02 9.40
CA ASN A 95 9.28 8.36 8.81
C ASN A 95 7.99 9.17 8.91
N ARG A 96 8.10 10.47 8.67
CA ARG A 96 6.98 11.40 8.74
C ARG A 96 6.34 11.58 7.37
N TYR A 97 5.02 11.47 7.30
CA TYR A 97 4.21 11.79 6.13
C TYR A 97 3.37 13.04 6.38
N ARG A 98 3.36 13.94 5.39
CA ARG A 98 2.55 15.16 5.36
C ARG A 98 1.09 14.79 5.14
N CYS A 99 0.20 15.32 5.97
CA CYS A 99 -1.24 15.26 5.81
C CYS A 99 -1.73 16.37 4.87
N PHE A 100 -2.99 16.30 4.44
CA PHE A 100 -3.62 17.32 3.60
C PHE A 100 -3.68 18.69 4.28
N ASP A 101 -3.86 18.70 5.59
CA ASP A 101 -3.88 19.92 6.43
C ASP A 101 -2.48 20.52 6.69
N GLY A 102 -1.42 19.91 6.16
CA GLY A 102 -0.03 20.34 6.34
C GLY A 102 0.65 19.82 7.61
N THR A 103 -0.07 19.13 8.50
CA THR A 103 0.54 18.47 9.66
C THR A 103 1.31 17.21 9.23
N TYR A 104 2.10 16.64 10.15
CA TYR A 104 2.86 15.43 9.89
C TYR A 104 2.49 14.29 10.84
N ARG A 105 2.47 13.06 10.32
CA ARG A 105 2.26 11.84 11.11
C ARG A 105 3.45 10.90 10.95
N TYR A 106 3.87 10.28 12.03
CA TYR A 106 4.84 9.20 12.00
C TYR A 106 4.18 7.91 11.52
N LEU A 107 4.75 7.29 10.48
CA LEU A 107 4.34 5.99 9.98
C LEU A 107 5.45 4.98 10.26
N GLU A 108 5.10 3.85 10.89
CA GLU A 108 6.00 2.69 11.03
C GLU A 108 5.74 1.72 9.88
N TRP A 109 6.81 1.30 9.21
CA TRP A 109 6.76 0.45 8.03
C TRP A 109 7.25 -0.95 8.33
N ARG A 110 6.41 -1.91 7.94
CA ARG A 110 6.74 -3.32 7.81
C ARG A 110 6.56 -3.74 6.36
N SER A 111 7.66 -3.73 5.61
CA SER A 111 7.64 -3.89 4.16
C SER A 111 8.44 -5.10 3.74
N PHE A 112 7.87 -5.90 2.84
CA PHE A 112 8.55 -7.01 2.20
C PHE A 112 8.49 -6.82 0.67
N PRO A 113 9.56 -7.16 -0.05
CA PRO A 113 9.54 -7.11 -1.51
C PRO A 113 8.75 -8.30 -2.06
N PHE A 114 7.63 -8.02 -2.72
CA PHE A 114 6.82 -9.01 -3.43
C PHE A 114 7.26 -9.10 -4.90
N LYS A 115 7.24 -10.30 -5.48
CA LYS A 115 7.64 -10.57 -6.87
C LYS A 115 6.46 -10.48 -7.82
#